data_AF-A0A150SZ45-F1
#
_entry.id   AF-A0A150SZ45-F1
#
_cell.length_a   1.000
_cell.length_b   1.000
_cell.length_c   1.000
_cell.angle_alpha   90.00
_cell.angle_beta   90.00
_cell.angle_gamma   90.00
#
_symmetry.space_group_name_H-M   'P 1'
#
loop_
_entity.id
_entity.type
_entity.pdbx_description
1 polymer ?
#
loop_
_entity_poly.entity_id
_entity_poly.type
_entity_poly.pdbx_seq_one_letter_code
_entity_poly.pdbx_strand_id
1 'polypeptide(L)'
;MRIARIAAAICAILLTTSAVRANGTCRDAKQICSGDDDKTCVGKLSGLLFNLDAEVKNEIDALQRRVPAAPSASVATAVNDAKAKSGAFLASRQTASNAAGTDAQKRAAAVKAIDDHCVYVNARNQADQELSKPPAPPAALPGGLAAPIQDCSDPAKASACVNQLFSEATKAEDDLKSAVAAGKRLAAKLSDDISAVAGRAEEIHDRLDEIDVAAIVDSLKKQANDPNLTDATKALKAYESLRAVSTLVAAAGALQAERQEIQQICASSCKAPGAFCIDARSGEPLCEGLTPDVYSLVGSLSPGDKLIVRVFGEAALKDALKLSVSFIRSSDRRFDAPEKGARAPATPPRLELLAEQTAEVPEDTSLTSLKIRYELAGDGPESAIDESYAVPIDHGQYYLEFGALFPLVIDGSRRVVQTTVPGAGGERRLSVQEDWSVNPSIVLNVFPGGRRRGVISSFQDMRLAATLGDLLGVQAGVDLDLGEPFDRIFLGGVIEPVAGLSFNAGLAFVQQEYLPAGHAEGMILPAGESVSPVRRYAPRFYFGVTLTLDIVNTATTATTSFASALTR
;
A
#
# COMPACT_ATOMS: atom_id res chain seq x y z
N MET A 1 4.83 -40.19 -6.60
CA MET A 1 4.05 -40.51 -5.38
C MET A 1 4.29 -39.58 -4.18
N ARG A 2 5.51 -39.06 -3.93
CA ARG A 2 5.77 -38.07 -2.85
C ARG A 2 5.27 -36.66 -3.18
N ILE A 3 5.37 -36.25 -4.45
CA ILE A 3 4.94 -34.91 -4.93
C ILE A 3 3.41 -34.78 -4.92
N ALA A 4 2.67 -35.80 -5.35
CA ALA A 4 1.19 -35.84 -5.27
C ALA A 4 0.62 -35.72 -3.83
N ARG A 5 1.36 -36.16 -2.81
CA ARG A 5 0.96 -36.02 -1.39
C ARG A 5 1.22 -34.61 -0.85
N ILE A 6 2.24 -33.92 -1.36
CA ILE A 6 2.57 -32.53 -1.03
C ILE A 6 1.57 -31.59 -1.74
N ALA A 7 1.26 -31.89 -3.00
CA ALA A 7 0.25 -31.24 -3.82
C ALA A 7 -1.17 -31.25 -3.22
N ALA A 8 -1.61 -32.41 -2.69
CA ALA A 8 -2.90 -32.55 -2.01
C ALA A 8 -2.93 -31.84 -0.64
N ALA A 9 -1.78 -31.79 0.07
CA ALA A 9 -1.66 -31.04 1.32
C ALA A 9 -1.76 -29.53 1.08
N ILE A 10 -1.16 -29.00 0.00
CA ILE A 10 -1.18 -27.57 -0.32
C ILE A 10 -2.57 -27.10 -0.81
N CYS A 11 -3.27 -27.88 -1.65
CA CYS A 11 -4.67 -27.57 -2.00
C CYS A 11 -5.61 -27.65 -0.80
N ALA A 12 -5.39 -28.59 0.12
CA ALA A 12 -6.13 -28.64 1.38
C ALA A 12 -5.85 -27.40 2.24
N ILE A 13 -4.61 -26.88 2.28
CA ILE A 13 -4.23 -25.67 3.02
C ILE A 13 -4.89 -24.39 2.46
N LEU A 14 -5.02 -24.26 1.14
CA LEU A 14 -5.60 -23.06 0.48
C LEU A 14 -7.13 -23.01 0.54
N LEU A 15 -7.80 -24.17 0.47
CA LEU A 15 -9.26 -24.28 0.63
C LEU A 15 -9.72 -24.16 2.10
N THR A 16 -8.82 -24.39 3.05
CA THR A 16 -9.16 -24.43 4.48
C THR A 16 -8.98 -23.08 5.19
N THR A 17 -7.98 -22.29 4.82
CA THR A 17 -7.81 -20.91 5.33
C THR A 17 -8.90 -19.96 4.84
N SER A 18 -9.40 -20.15 3.60
CA SER A 18 -10.56 -19.42 3.06
C SER A 18 -11.91 -19.88 3.67
N ALA A 19 -12.02 -21.14 4.12
CA ALA A 19 -13.24 -21.66 4.74
C ALA A 19 -13.46 -21.19 6.20
N VAL A 20 -12.40 -20.82 6.93
CA VAL A 20 -12.51 -20.35 8.33
C VAL A 20 -12.61 -18.81 8.44
N ARG A 21 -12.18 -18.06 7.42
CA ARG A 21 -12.06 -16.58 7.46
C ARG A 21 -12.99 -15.81 6.51
N ALA A 22 -14.05 -16.41 5.96
CA ALA A 22 -15.02 -15.64 5.19
C ALA A 22 -15.72 -14.58 6.10
N ASN A 23 -15.34 -13.31 5.95
CA ASN A 23 -15.92 -12.12 6.59
C ASN A 23 -15.75 -11.96 8.11
N GLY A 24 -14.72 -12.54 8.73
CA GLY A 24 -14.47 -12.37 10.16
C GLY A 24 -15.45 -13.13 11.08
N THR A 25 -16.32 -13.98 10.53
CA THR A 25 -17.20 -14.87 11.29
C THR A 25 -16.65 -16.29 11.27
N CYS A 26 -16.45 -16.88 12.45
CA CYS A 26 -16.02 -18.27 12.58
C CYS A 26 -17.14 -19.21 12.12
N ARG A 27 -16.87 -20.09 11.15
CA ARG A 27 -17.83 -21.13 10.74
C ARG A 27 -17.88 -22.26 11.77
N ASP A 28 -19.08 -22.75 12.06
CA ASP A 28 -19.30 -23.89 12.95
C ASP A 28 -18.56 -25.12 12.40
N ALA A 29 -17.71 -25.75 13.22
CA ALA A 29 -16.96 -26.95 12.86
C ALA A 29 -17.88 -28.08 12.36
N LYS A 30 -19.14 -28.12 12.80
CA LYS A 30 -20.16 -29.05 12.31
C LYS A 30 -20.50 -28.84 10.84
N GLN A 31 -20.45 -27.61 10.34
CA GLN A 31 -20.68 -27.31 8.93
C GLN A 31 -19.51 -27.76 8.05
N ILE A 32 -18.27 -27.67 8.57
CA ILE A 32 -17.06 -28.07 7.84
C ILE A 32 -17.05 -29.59 7.57
N CYS A 33 -17.64 -30.37 8.48
CA CYS A 33 -17.72 -31.83 8.36
C CYS A 33 -19.12 -32.35 7.98
N SER A 34 -20.00 -31.49 7.46
CA SER A 34 -21.35 -31.91 7.09
C SER A 34 -21.29 -32.86 5.87
N GLY A 35 -21.67 -34.13 6.08
CA GLY A 35 -21.72 -35.15 5.03
C GLY A 35 -20.44 -35.98 4.86
N ASP A 36 -19.38 -35.70 5.62
CA ASP A 36 -18.16 -36.51 5.62
C ASP A 36 -18.23 -37.62 6.68
N ASP A 37 -17.56 -38.75 6.41
CA ASP A 37 -17.29 -39.75 7.45
C ASP A 37 -16.25 -39.22 8.48
N ASP A 38 -16.19 -39.86 9.65
CA ASP A 38 -15.33 -39.40 10.76
C ASP A 38 -13.86 -39.29 10.35
N LYS A 39 -13.38 -40.21 9.52
CA LYS A 39 -11.99 -40.27 9.06
C LYS A 39 -11.64 -39.11 8.12
N THR A 40 -12.53 -38.82 7.16
CA THR A 40 -12.37 -37.73 6.19
C THR A 40 -12.48 -36.38 6.88
N CYS A 41 -13.45 -36.25 7.81
CA CYS A 41 -13.58 -35.06 8.65
C CYS A 41 -12.31 -34.82 9.48
N VAL A 42 -11.79 -35.84 10.18
CA VAL A 42 -10.53 -35.72 10.94
C VAL A 42 -9.38 -35.25 10.05
N GLY A 43 -9.22 -35.81 8.84
CA GLY A 43 -8.19 -35.38 7.90
C GLY A 43 -8.29 -33.88 7.54
N LYS A 44 -9.50 -33.38 7.27
CA LYS A 44 -9.75 -31.97 6.97
C LYS A 44 -9.46 -31.06 8.17
N LEU A 45 -9.97 -31.41 9.35
CA LEU A 45 -9.81 -30.60 10.56
C LEU A 45 -8.36 -30.60 11.08
N SER A 46 -7.64 -31.72 10.99
CA SER A 46 -6.23 -31.78 11.38
C SER A 46 -5.34 -30.95 10.45
N GLY A 47 -5.63 -30.92 9.13
CA GLY A 47 -4.94 -30.06 8.17
C GLY A 47 -5.12 -28.57 8.48
N LEU A 48 -6.35 -28.18 8.85
CA LEU A 48 -6.70 -26.84 9.34
C LEU A 48 -5.88 -26.44 10.56
N LEU A 49 -5.84 -27.32 11.56
CA LEU A 49 -5.21 -27.02 12.86
C LEU A 49 -3.69 -26.91 12.78
N PHE A 50 -3.03 -27.58 11.83
CA PHE A 50 -1.56 -27.68 11.76
C PHE A 50 -0.86 -26.32 11.62
N ASN A 51 -1.46 -25.39 10.86
CA ASN A 51 -0.86 -24.10 10.54
C ASN A 51 -1.11 -23.00 11.57
N LEU A 52 -2.04 -23.22 12.51
CA LEU A 52 -2.54 -22.15 13.38
C LEU A 52 -1.68 -21.85 14.63
N ASP A 53 -0.78 -22.74 15.07
CA ASP A 53 0.00 -22.54 16.33
C ASP A 53 1.00 -21.38 16.22
N ALA A 54 1.79 -21.35 15.15
CA ALA A 54 2.75 -20.27 14.91
C ALA A 54 2.02 -18.94 14.68
N GLU A 55 0.92 -18.96 13.93
CA GLU A 55 0.10 -17.77 13.66
C GLU A 55 -0.49 -17.19 14.95
N VAL A 56 -1.14 -18.02 15.78
CA VAL A 56 -1.74 -17.56 17.05
C VAL A 56 -0.70 -17.03 18.03
N LYS A 57 0.48 -17.66 18.13
CA LYS A 57 1.58 -17.15 18.97
C LYS A 57 2.06 -15.78 18.49
N ASN A 58 2.28 -15.64 17.18
CA ASN A 58 2.71 -14.38 16.58
C ASN A 58 1.66 -13.27 16.76
N GLU A 59 0.37 -13.59 16.59
CA GLU A 59 -0.73 -12.65 16.80
C GLU A 59 -0.81 -12.17 18.26
N ILE A 60 -0.69 -13.07 19.23
CA ILE A 60 -0.69 -12.70 20.65
C ILE A 60 0.53 -11.86 21.03
N ASP A 61 1.70 -12.18 20.51
CA ASP A 61 2.91 -11.37 20.73
C ASP A 61 2.76 -9.97 20.13
N ALA A 62 2.18 -9.86 18.93
CA ALA A 62 1.88 -8.58 18.31
C ALA A 62 0.84 -7.77 19.12
N LEU A 63 -0.19 -8.44 19.64
CA LEU A 63 -1.24 -7.83 20.45
C LEU A 63 -0.67 -7.32 21.79
N GLN A 64 0.24 -8.09 22.42
CA GLN A 64 0.95 -7.66 23.64
C GLN A 64 1.84 -6.44 23.41
N ARG A 65 2.53 -6.35 22.27
CA ARG A 65 3.37 -5.19 21.92
C ARG A 65 2.59 -3.90 21.69
N ARG A 66 1.30 -4.01 21.34
CA ARG A 66 0.40 -2.87 21.14
C ARG A 66 -0.22 -2.35 22.44
N VAL A 67 -0.06 -3.06 23.56
CA VAL A 67 -0.57 -2.61 24.86
C VAL A 67 0.27 -1.42 25.34
N PRO A 68 -0.34 -0.26 25.64
CA PRO A 68 0.39 0.88 26.17
C PRO A 68 0.96 0.57 27.56
N ALA A 69 2.00 1.29 27.98
CA ALA A 69 2.65 1.06 29.28
C ALA A 69 1.70 1.21 30.49
N ALA A 70 0.65 2.02 30.35
CA ALA A 70 -0.42 2.18 31.33
C ALA A 70 -1.79 1.91 30.67
N PRO A 71 -2.17 0.63 30.47
CA PRO A 71 -3.43 0.31 29.81
C PRO A 71 -4.63 0.62 30.71
N SER A 72 -5.75 1.00 30.09
CA SER A 72 -7.03 1.06 30.81
C SER A 72 -7.38 -0.33 31.35
N ALA A 73 -8.24 -0.39 32.38
CA ALA A 73 -8.72 -1.66 32.90
C ALA A 73 -9.40 -2.51 31.81
N SER A 74 -10.14 -1.88 30.87
CA SER A 74 -10.79 -2.59 29.76
C SER A 74 -9.80 -3.19 28.77
N VAL A 75 -8.75 -2.44 28.39
CA VAL A 75 -7.68 -2.93 27.51
C VAL A 75 -6.92 -4.07 28.17
N ALA A 76 -6.54 -3.92 29.44
CA ALA A 76 -5.84 -4.95 30.19
C ALA A 76 -6.69 -6.24 30.31
N THR A 77 -7.99 -6.11 30.61
CA THR A 77 -8.91 -7.25 30.69
C THR A 77 -9.05 -7.94 29.34
N ALA A 78 -9.28 -7.19 28.25
CA ALA A 78 -9.50 -7.79 26.93
C ALA A 78 -8.24 -8.50 26.39
N VAL A 79 -7.05 -7.90 26.57
CA VAL A 79 -5.78 -8.52 26.16
C VAL A 79 -5.48 -9.79 26.97
N ASN A 80 -5.73 -9.75 28.29
CA ASN A 80 -5.55 -10.93 29.15
C ASN A 80 -6.55 -12.04 28.82
N ASP A 81 -7.80 -11.70 28.48
CA ASP A 81 -8.78 -12.68 28.02
C ASP A 81 -8.35 -13.32 26.69
N ALA A 82 -7.95 -12.52 25.69
CA ALA A 82 -7.41 -13.02 24.42
C ALA A 82 -6.21 -13.97 24.63
N LYS A 83 -5.29 -13.63 25.55
CA LYS A 83 -4.15 -14.47 25.94
C LYS A 83 -4.59 -15.77 26.63
N ALA A 84 -5.58 -15.72 27.50
CA ALA A 84 -6.11 -16.91 28.16
C ALA A 84 -6.80 -17.84 27.16
N LYS A 85 -7.60 -17.29 26.24
CA LYS A 85 -8.29 -18.06 25.20
C LYS A 85 -7.33 -18.65 24.17
N SER A 86 -6.26 -17.95 23.81
CA SER A 86 -5.22 -18.52 22.95
C SER A 86 -4.52 -19.70 23.63
N GLY A 87 -4.21 -19.61 24.92
CA GLY A 87 -3.67 -20.73 25.71
C GLY A 87 -4.61 -21.94 25.72
N ALA A 88 -5.92 -21.72 25.90
CA ALA A 88 -6.93 -22.78 25.84
C ALA A 88 -7.01 -23.43 24.45
N PHE A 89 -7.00 -22.63 23.38
CA PHE A 89 -6.94 -23.12 22.01
C PHE A 89 -5.69 -23.98 21.77
N LEU A 90 -4.50 -23.50 22.14
CA LEU A 90 -3.25 -24.21 21.94
C LEU A 90 -3.23 -25.54 22.72
N ALA A 91 -3.77 -25.57 23.93
CA ALA A 91 -3.93 -26.80 24.70
C ALA A 91 -4.88 -27.79 24.00
N SER A 92 -6.05 -27.34 23.55
CA SER A 92 -7.01 -28.18 22.83
C SER A 92 -6.49 -28.68 21.48
N ARG A 93 -5.73 -27.85 20.76
CA ARG A 93 -5.01 -28.25 19.55
C ARG A 93 -4.00 -29.36 19.87
N GLN A 94 -3.23 -29.21 20.94
CA GLN A 94 -2.26 -30.23 21.36
C GLN A 94 -2.96 -31.54 21.73
N THR A 95 -4.11 -31.48 22.42
CA THR A 95 -4.96 -32.64 22.68
C THR A 95 -5.47 -33.27 21.38
N ALA A 96 -5.92 -32.48 20.42
CA ALA A 96 -6.38 -32.97 19.11
C ALA A 96 -5.25 -33.63 18.30
N SER A 97 -4.04 -33.05 18.32
CA SER A 97 -2.86 -33.60 17.66
C SER A 97 -2.40 -34.92 18.28
N ASN A 98 -2.57 -35.07 19.59
CA ASN A 98 -2.17 -36.25 20.35
C ASN A 98 -3.32 -37.24 20.58
N ALA A 99 -4.50 -36.98 20.00
CA ALA A 99 -5.68 -37.80 20.21
C ALA A 99 -5.44 -39.22 19.69
N ALA A 100 -5.25 -40.15 20.61
CA ALA A 100 -5.28 -41.58 20.35
C ALA A 100 -6.72 -42.11 20.53
N GLY A 101 -7.10 -43.13 19.77
CA GLY A 101 -8.44 -43.72 19.85
C GLY A 101 -9.16 -43.82 18.52
N THR A 102 -10.48 -43.97 18.57
CA THR A 102 -11.34 -44.11 17.38
C THR A 102 -11.39 -42.80 16.58
N ASP A 103 -11.74 -42.88 15.29
CA ASP A 103 -11.87 -41.69 14.44
C ASP A 103 -12.94 -40.72 14.99
N ALA A 104 -13.98 -41.23 15.65
CA ALA A 104 -14.95 -40.41 16.39
C ALA A 104 -14.33 -39.61 17.55
N GLN A 105 -13.41 -40.21 18.32
CA GLN A 105 -12.71 -39.53 19.41
C GLN A 105 -11.75 -38.46 18.87
N LYS A 106 -11.03 -38.75 17.79
CA LYS A 106 -10.17 -37.79 17.10
C LYS A 106 -10.97 -36.62 16.52
N ARG A 107 -12.14 -36.92 15.93
CA ARG A 107 -13.07 -35.91 15.41
C ARG A 107 -13.56 -35.00 16.53
N ALA A 108 -14.00 -35.56 17.65
CA ALA A 108 -14.46 -34.77 18.79
C ALA A 108 -13.36 -33.84 19.33
N ALA A 109 -12.11 -34.31 19.41
CA ALA A 109 -10.98 -33.50 19.83
C ALA A 109 -10.67 -32.37 18.83
N ALA A 110 -10.71 -32.65 17.52
CA ALA A 110 -10.48 -31.67 16.46
C ALA A 110 -11.58 -30.61 16.40
N VAL A 111 -12.86 -31.01 16.55
CA VAL A 111 -14.00 -30.08 16.64
C VAL A 111 -13.84 -29.15 17.83
N LYS A 112 -13.52 -29.69 19.02
CA LYS A 112 -13.28 -28.87 20.22
C LYS A 112 -12.15 -27.85 20.00
N ALA A 113 -11.06 -28.25 19.33
CA ALA A 113 -9.96 -27.32 19.04
C ALA A 113 -10.37 -26.18 18.11
N ILE A 114 -11.28 -26.43 17.14
CA ILE A 114 -11.81 -25.38 16.26
C ILE A 114 -12.77 -24.47 17.01
N ASP A 115 -13.64 -25.03 17.87
CA ASP A 115 -14.53 -24.23 18.71
C ASP A 115 -13.72 -23.29 19.63
N ASP A 116 -12.65 -23.81 20.26
CA ASP A 116 -11.75 -23.00 21.08
C ASP A 116 -10.99 -21.96 20.25
N HIS A 117 -10.67 -22.24 18.97
CA HIS A 117 -10.10 -21.25 18.05
C HIS A 117 -11.07 -20.10 17.80
N CYS A 118 -12.35 -20.40 17.58
CA CYS A 118 -13.37 -19.38 17.39
C CYS A 118 -13.54 -18.48 18.62
N VAL A 119 -13.52 -19.07 19.82
CA VAL A 119 -13.55 -18.31 21.08
C VAL A 119 -12.33 -17.40 21.19
N TYR A 120 -11.15 -17.88 20.81
CA TYR A 120 -9.93 -17.05 20.74
C TYR A 120 -10.09 -15.89 19.75
N VAL A 121 -10.53 -16.13 18.51
CA VAL A 121 -10.67 -15.08 17.48
C VAL A 121 -11.63 -13.98 17.94
N ASN A 122 -12.72 -14.33 18.60
CA ASN A 122 -13.66 -13.36 19.15
C ASN A 122 -13.02 -12.50 20.26
N ALA A 123 -12.30 -13.13 21.20
CA ALA A 123 -11.58 -12.41 22.26
C ALA A 123 -10.48 -11.50 21.70
N ARG A 124 -9.76 -11.95 20.67
CA ARG A 124 -8.76 -11.15 19.94
C ARG A 124 -9.41 -9.92 19.29
N ASN A 125 -10.50 -10.10 18.56
CA ASN A 125 -11.22 -9.00 17.91
C ASN A 125 -11.74 -7.98 18.93
N GLN A 126 -12.20 -8.45 20.10
CA GLN A 126 -12.59 -7.56 21.20
C GLN A 126 -11.39 -6.79 21.75
N ALA A 127 -10.22 -7.43 21.92
CA ALA A 127 -9.00 -6.75 22.34
C ALA A 127 -8.55 -5.70 21.30
N ASP A 128 -8.63 -5.99 20.01
CA ASP A 128 -8.38 -5.02 18.94
C ASP A 128 -9.35 -3.84 18.98
N GLN A 129 -10.63 -4.10 19.27
CA GLN A 129 -11.64 -3.06 19.43
C GLN A 129 -11.35 -2.18 20.67
N GLU A 130 -10.93 -2.75 21.79
CA GLU A 130 -10.55 -1.96 22.97
C GLU A 130 -9.26 -1.16 22.73
N LEU A 131 -8.27 -1.73 22.03
CA LEU A 131 -7.02 -1.06 21.68
C LEU A 131 -7.20 0.07 20.67
N SER A 132 -8.27 0.04 19.87
CA SER A 132 -8.60 1.10 18.91
C SER A 132 -9.48 2.20 19.50
N LYS A 133 -10.03 2.02 20.70
CA LYS A 133 -10.73 3.11 21.39
C LYS A 133 -9.72 4.18 21.79
N PRO A 134 -10.04 5.46 21.57
CA PRO A 134 -9.21 6.54 22.09
C PRO A 134 -9.11 6.40 23.62
N PRO A 135 -7.92 6.65 24.21
CA PRO A 135 -7.77 6.59 25.66
C PRO A 135 -8.77 7.54 26.31
N ALA A 136 -9.48 7.05 27.34
CA ALA A 136 -10.34 7.91 28.12
C ALA A 136 -9.52 9.12 28.62
N PRO A 137 -10.05 10.35 28.54
CA PRO A 137 -9.33 11.52 28.98
C PRO A 137 -8.87 11.30 30.42
N PRO A 138 -7.60 11.62 30.77
CA PRO A 138 -7.09 11.37 32.09
C PRO A 138 -7.98 12.06 33.12
N ALA A 139 -8.41 11.30 34.13
CA ALA A 139 -9.07 11.87 35.30
C ALA A 139 -8.07 12.85 35.93
N ALA A 140 -8.33 14.16 35.76
CA ALA A 140 -7.59 15.30 36.28
C ALA A 140 -6.07 15.07 36.43
N LEU A 141 -5.29 15.55 35.47
CA LEU A 141 -3.82 15.60 35.57
C LEU A 141 -3.39 16.18 36.93
N PRO A 142 -2.63 15.44 37.76
CA PRO A 142 -1.93 16.04 38.88
C PRO A 142 -0.92 17.03 38.29
N GLY A 143 -1.05 18.30 38.66
CA GLY A 143 -0.24 19.39 38.14
C GLY A 143 1.25 19.12 38.35
N GLY A 144 2.03 19.07 37.26
CA GLY A 144 3.46 18.75 37.39
C GLY A 144 4.35 18.95 36.15
N LEU A 145 3.87 19.49 35.03
CA LEU A 145 4.72 19.71 33.84
C LEU A 145 4.97 21.19 33.49
N ALA A 146 4.46 22.14 34.28
CA ALA A 146 4.69 23.57 34.07
C ALA A 146 6.06 24.08 34.58
N ALA A 147 6.88 23.23 35.19
CA ALA A 147 8.04 23.67 35.95
C ALA A 147 9.32 24.04 35.15
N PRO A 148 9.66 23.45 33.97
CA PRO A 148 10.98 23.73 33.38
C PRO A 148 11.05 25.03 32.55
N ILE A 149 9.93 25.54 32.03
CA ILE A 149 9.97 26.62 31.02
C ILE A 149 9.93 28.02 31.65
N GLN A 150 9.49 28.14 32.91
CA GLN A 150 9.44 29.43 33.62
C GLN A 150 10.81 30.04 33.95
N ASP A 151 11.92 29.32 33.78
CA ASP A 151 13.26 29.76 34.20
C ASP A 151 14.14 30.29 33.04
N CYS A 152 13.61 30.38 31.81
CA CYS A 152 14.35 30.83 30.63
C CYS A 152 14.31 32.35 30.39
N SER A 153 13.57 33.11 31.21
CA SER A 153 13.52 34.58 31.14
C SER A 153 14.71 35.28 31.80
N ASP A 154 15.55 34.54 32.55
CA ASP A 154 16.78 35.05 33.14
C ASP A 154 17.95 34.99 32.13
N PRO A 155 18.56 36.13 31.76
CA PRO A 155 19.71 36.17 30.84
C PRO A 155 20.89 35.31 31.30
N ALA A 156 21.04 35.07 32.60
CA ALA A 156 22.10 34.23 33.15
C ALA A 156 21.86 32.72 32.90
N LYS A 157 20.62 32.30 32.60
CA LYS A 157 20.23 30.90 32.38
C LYS A 157 19.84 30.59 30.93
N ALA A 158 19.73 31.60 30.07
CA ALA A 158 19.35 31.46 28.67
C ALA A 158 20.23 30.47 27.89
N SER A 159 21.54 30.41 28.16
CA SER A 159 22.44 29.46 27.48
C SER A 159 22.17 28.00 27.87
N ALA A 160 21.81 27.74 29.13
CA ALA A 160 21.43 26.40 29.59
C ALA A 160 20.09 25.96 28.99
N CYS A 161 19.13 26.88 28.87
CA CYS A 161 17.84 26.63 28.23
C CYS A 161 17.98 26.32 26.73
N VAL A 162 18.81 27.08 26.00
CA VAL A 162 19.12 26.80 24.59
C VAL A 162 19.79 25.44 24.42
N ASN A 163 20.73 25.07 25.29
CA ASN A 163 21.37 23.75 25.24
C ASN A 163 20.38 22.61 25.54
N GLN A 164 19.40 22.83 26.42
CA GLN A 164 18.36 21.86 26.71
C GLN A 164 17.39 21.69 25.54
N LEU A 165 16.99 22.79 24.88
CA LEU A 165 16.17 22.74 23.66
C LEU A 165 16.90 22.04 22.51
N PHE A 166 18.21 22.29 22.35
CA PHE A 166 19.04 21.55 21.38
C PHE A 166 19.11 20.05 21.71
N SER A 167 19.23 19.69 22.98
CA SER A 167 19.21 18.28 23.42
C SER A 167 17.87 17.59 23.11
N GLU A 168 16.75 18.27 23.37
CA GLU A 168 15.41 17.75 23.07
C GLU A 168 15.15 17.66 21.56
N ALA A 169 15.63 18.63 20.78
CA ALA A 169 15.57 18.58 19.32
C ALA A 169 16.42 17.42 18.74
N THR A 170 17.60 17.17 19.30
CA THR A 170 18.46 16.04 18.91
C THR A 170 17.79 14.71 19.24
N LYS A 171 17.13 14.62 20.40
CA LYS A 171 16.36 13.44 20.79
C LYS A 171 15.16 13.21 19.86
N ALA A 172 14.44 14.26 19.47
CA ALA A 172 13.35 14.16 18.50
C ALA A 172 13.85 13.75 17.11
N GLU A 173 15.04 14.20 16.70
CA GLU A 173 15.71 13.75 15.47
C GLU A 173 16.04 12.25 15.52
N ASP A 174 16.54 11.74 16.65
CA ASP A 174 16.84 10.32 16.83
C ASP A 174 15.57 9.45 16.88
N ASP A 175 14.50 9.94 17.52
CA ASP A 175 13.18 9.28 17.52
C ASP A 175 12.59 9.23 16.09
N LEU A 176 12.77 10.29 15.30
CA LEU A 176 12.36 10.33 13.90
C LEU A 176 13.19 9.37 13.02
N LYS A 177 14.52 9.32 13.21
CA LYS A 177 15.39 8.33 12.53
C LYS A 177 14.97 6.91 12.85
N SER A 178 14.60 6.63 14.10
CA SER A 178 14.09 5.33 14.55
C SER A 178 12.76 4.98 13.88
N ALA A 179 11.83 5.92 13.79
CA ALA A 179 10.55 5.75 13.10
C ALA A 179 10.72 5.51 11.59
N VAL A 180 11.63 6.24 10.93
CA VAL A 180 11.97 6.04 9.51
C VAL A 180 12.62 4.66 9.28
N ALA A 181 13.49 4.20 10.19
CA ALA A 181 14.05 2.86 10.13
C ALA A 181 12.98 1.77 10.30
N ALA A 182 11.98 1.99 11.16
CA ALA A 182 10.83 1.10 11.30
C ALA A 182 9.96 1.05 10.03
N GLY A 183 9.71 2.21 9.40
CA GLY A 183 9.01 2.30 8.11
C GLY A 183 9.74 1.57 6.97
N LYS A 184 11.06 1.72 6.87
CA LYS A 184 11.88 0.97 5.89
C LYS A 184 11.80 -0.54 6.07
N ARG A 185 11.77 -1.02 7.32
CA ARG A 185 11.59 -2.46 7.64
C ARG A 185 10.21 -2.97 7.25
N LEU A 186 9.17 -2.15 7.42
CA LEU A 186 7.81 -2.48 7.01
C LEU A 186 7.68 -2.57 5.48
N ALA A 187 8.29 -1.63 4.75
CA ALA A 187 8.30 -1.62 3.29
C ALA A 187 9.09 -2.81 2.71
N ALA A 188 10.24 -3.17 3.29
CA ALA A 188 10.99 -4.36 2.91
C ALA A 188 10.17 -5.64 3.12
N LYS A 189 9.46 -5.75 4.25
CA LYS A 189 8.59 -6.89 4.54
C LYS A 189 7.42 -7.00 3.56
N LEU A 190 6.81 -5.88 3.17
CA LEU A 190 5.73 -5.87 2.18
C LEU A 190 6.24 -6.32 0.79
N SER A 191 7.45 -5.94 0.41
CA SER A 191 8.11 -6.39 -0.82
C SER A 191 8.38 -7.90 -0.81
N ASP A 192 8.81 -8.45 0.32
CA ASP A 192 9.02 -9.89 0.49
C ASP A 192 7.69 -10.67 0.42
N ASP A 193 6.62 -10.13 1.03
CA ASP A 193 5.29 -10.74 1.01
C ASP A 193 4.68 -10.74 -0.41
N ILE A 194 4.88 -9.68 -1.20
CA ILE A 194 4.47 -9.60 -2.62
C ILE A 194 5.26 -10.61 -3.46
N SER A 195 6.57 -10.73 -3.24
CA SER A 195 7.41 -11.71 -3.95
C SER A 195 7.02 -13.16 -3.63
N ALA A 196 6.61 -13.43 -2.39
CA ALA A 196 6.09 -14.73 -1.98
C ALA A 196 4.73 -15.08 -2.62
N VAL A 197 3.88 -14.08 -2.89
CA VAL A 197 2.61 -14.27 -3.60
C VAL A 197 2.85 -14.53 -5.10
N ALA A 198 3.80 -13.83 -5.72
CA ALA A 198 4.17 -14.04 -7.12
C ALA A 198 4.73 -15.46 -7.35
N GLY A 199 5.64 -15.94 -6.49
CA GLY A 199 6.17 -17.31 -6.60
C GLY A 199 5.10 -18.40 -6.42
N ARG A 200 4.03 -18.13 -5.66
CA ARG A 200 2.89 -19.06 -5.51
C ARG A 200 2.00 -19.12 -6.75
N ALA A 201 1.90 -18.03 -7.51
CA ALA A 201 1.15 -18.01 -8.77
C ALA A 201 1.87 -18.84 -9.86
N GLU A 202 3.20 -18.78 -9.89
CA GLU A 202 4.04 -19.57 -10.79
C GLU A 202 3.97 -21.08 -10.46
N GLU A 203 3.98 -21.45 -9.16
CA GLU A 203 3.82 -22.85 -8.73
C GLU A 203 2.43 -23.44 -9.08
N ILE A 204 1.36 -22.64 -9.02
CA ILE A 204 0.03 -23.06 -9.46
C ILE A 204 -0.01 -23.27 -10.98
N HIS A 205 0.74 -22.45 -11.72
CA HIS A 205 0.82 -22.52 -13.17
C HIS A 205 1.56 -23.78 -13.64
N ASP A 206 2.72 -24.11 -13.05
CA ASP A 206 3.48 -25.33 -13.35
C ASP A 206 2.69 -26.62 -13.08
N ARG A 207 1.78 -26.58 -12.09
CA ARG A 207 0.96 -27.73 -11.71
C ARG A 207 -0.25 -27.97 -12.61
N LEU A 208 -0.66 -26.98 -13.40
CA LEU A 208 -1.66 -27.18 -14.46
C LEU A 208 -1.06 -27.92 -15.65
N ASP A 209 0.24 -27.77 -15.90
CA ASP A 209 0.98 -28.50 -16.94
C ASP A 209 1.26 -29.97 -16.57
N GLU A 210 1.20 -30.34 -15.28
CA GLU A 210 1.34 -31.73 -14.81
C GLU A 210 0.06 -32.59 -14.93
N ILE A 211 -1.07 -32.02 -15.35
CA ILE A 211 -2.29 -32.80 -15.57
C ILE A 211 -2.12 -33.65 -16.84
N ASP A 212 -1.85 -34.94 -16.66
CA ASP A 212 -1.66 -35.90 -17.75
C ASP A 212 -2.99 -36.24 -18.43
N VAL A 213 -3.42 -35.37 -19.34
CA VAL A 213 -4.64 -35.53 -20.14
C VAL A 213 -4.59 -36.81 -20.97
N ALA A 214 -3.39 -37.28 -21.35
CA ALA A 214 -3.23 -38.53 -22.08
C ALA A 214 -3.66 -39.75 -21.23
N ALA A 215 -3.36 -39.76 -19.93
CA ALA A 215 -3.81 -40.80 -19.01
C ALA A 215 -5.34 -40.82 -18.83
N ILE A 216 -5.98 -39.65 -18.85
CA ILE A 216 -7.45 -39.52 -18.79
C ILE A 216 -8.08 -40.05 -20.09
N VAL A 217 -7.52 -39.68 -21.24
CA VAL A 217 -7.97 -40.17 -22.56
C VAL A 217 -7.81 -41.69 -22.67
N ASP A 218 -6.71 -42.26 -22.17
CA ASP A 218 -6.50 -43.71 -22.17
C ASP A 218 -7.45 -44.46 -21.23
N SER A 219 -7.82 -43.86 -20.10
CA SER A 219 -8.86 -44.39 -19.21
C SER A 219 -10.23 -44.44 -19.91
N LEU A 220 -10.58 -43.37 -20.64
CA LEU A 220 -11.83 -43.31 -21.42
C LEU A 220 -11.84 -44.29 -22.59
N LYS A 221 -10.72 -44.48 -23.29
CA LYS A 221 -10.58 -45.52 -24.34
C LYS A 221 -10.76 -46.92 -23.79
N LYS A 222 -10.25 -47.21 -22.59
CA LYS A 222 -10.44 -48.50 -21.91
C LYS A 222 -11.90 -48.76 -21.55
N GLN A 223 -12.62 -47.74 -21.09
CA GLN A 223 -14.06 -47.83 -20.80
C GLN A 223 -14.91 -48.02 -22.06
N ALA A 224 -14.52 -47.40 -23.19
CA ALA A 224 -15.23 -47.55 -24.46
C ALA A 224 -15.09 -48.95 -25.09
N ASN A 225 -14.03 -49.69 -24.75
CA ASN A 225 -13.75 -51.04 -25.27
C ASN A 225 -14.25 -52.17 -24.35
N ASP A 226 -15.03 -51.88 -23.31
CA ASP A 226 -15.60 -52.89 -22.43
C ASP A 226 -16.74 -53.66 -23.13
N PRO A 227 -16.58 -54.98 -23.41
CA PRO A 227 -17.56 -55.78 -24.14
C PRO A 227 -18.89 -55.98 -23.39
N ASN A 228 -18.99 -55.59 -22.11
CA ASN A 228 -20.22 -55.67 -21.32
C ASN A 228 -21.14 -54.43 -21.44
N LEU A 229 -20.77 -53.41 -22.22
CA LEU A 229 -21.65 -52.27 -22.50
C LEU A 229 -22.77 -52.68 -23.49
N THR A 230 -23.86 -53.23 -22.97
CA THR A 230 -25.03 -53.69 -23.73
C THR A 230 -25.93 -52.58 -24.29
N ASP A 231 -25.62 -51.30 -24.02
CA ASP A 231 -26.33 -50.14 -24.56
C ASP A 231 -25.48 -49.45 -25.65
N ALA A 232 -25.84 -49.65 -26.92
CA ALA A 232 -25.26 -48.92 -28.05
C ALA A 232 -25.31 -47.38 -27.84
N THR A 233 -26.30 -46.88 -27.09
CA THR A 233 -26.45 -45.47 -26.70
C THR A 233 -25.34 -44.99 -25.74
N LYS A 234 -24.82 -45.85 -24.85
CA LYS A 234 -23.69 -45.51 -23.96
C LYS A 234 -22.38 -45.49 -24.73
N ALA A 235 -22.18 -46.42 -25.66
CA ALA A 235 -21.01 -46.43 -26.54
C ALA A 235 -20.97 -45.19 -27.46
N LEU A 236 -22.11 -44.77 -28.02
CA LEU A 236 -22.20 -43.57 -28.85
C LEU A 236 -21.90 -42.29 -28.03
N LYS A 237 -22.46 -42.15 -26.82
CA LYS A 237 -22.15 -41.03 -25.91
C LYS A 237 -20.67 -41.00 -25.48
N ALA A 238 -20.06 -42.16 -25.24
CA ALA A 238 -18.64 -42.26 -24.93
C ALA A 238 -17.77 -41.81 -26.12
N TYR A 239 -18.16 -42.18 -27.35
CA TYR A 239 -17.48 -41.78 -28.57
C TYR A 239 -17.59 -40.26 -28.86
N GLU A 240 -18.77 -39.67 -28.68
CA GLU A 240 -18.96 -38.22 -28.79
C GLU A 240 -18.15 -37.45 -27.74
N SER A 241 -18.09 -37.96 -26.51
CA SER A 241 -17.27 -37.39 -25.43
C SER A 241 -15.77 -37.48 -25.76
N LEU A 242 -15.30 -38.59 -26.32
CA LEU A 242 -13.91 -38.76 -26.78
C LEU A 242 -13.55 -37.80 -27.92
N ARG A 243 -14.47 -37.57 -28.86
CA ARG A 243 -14.27 -36.61 -29.96
C ARG A 243 -14.17 -35.19 -29.42
N ALA A 244 -15.06 -34.80 -28.50
CA ALA A 244 -15.03 -33.49 -27.85
C ALA A 244 -13.72 -33.27 -27.07
N VAL A 245 -13.28 -34.27 -26.30
CA VAL A 245 -12.00 -34.24 -25.58
C VAL A 245 -10.83 -34.15 -26.54
N SER A 246 -10.82 -34.90 -27.64
CA SER A 246 -9.74 -34.85 -28.64
C SER A 246 -9.62 -33.48 -29.32
N THR A 247 -10.74 -32.83 -29.65
CA THR A 247 -10.72 -31.46 -30.17
C THR A 247 -10.22 -30.45 -29.14
N LEU A 248 -10.56 -30.66 -27.86
CA LEU A 248 -10.14 -29.79 -26.77
C LEU A 248 -8.64 -29.94 -26.48
N VAL A 249 -8.10 -31.16 -26.57
CA VAL A 249 -6.65 -31.44 -26.46
C VAL A 249 -5.87 -30.82 -27.62
N ALA A 250 -6.38 -30.94 -28.86
CA ALA A 250 -5.74 -30.31 -30.02
C ALA A 250 -5.74 -28.77 -29.90
N ALA A 251 -6.85 -28.19 -29.44
CA ALA A 251 -6.93 -26.75 -29.17
C ALA A 251 -6.00 -26.32 -28.02
N ALA A 252 -5.92 -27.11 -26.95
CA ALA A 252 -5.01 -26.83 -25.82
C ALA A 252 -3.54 -26.91 -26.24
N GLY A 253 -3.15 -27.90 -27.07
CA GLY A 253 -1.80 -28.00 -27.60
C GLY A 253 -1.42 -26.84 -28.52
N ALA A 254 -2.36 -26.36 -29.34
CA ALA A 254 -2.15 -25.17 -30.17
C ALA A 254 -1.97 -23.90 -29.33
N LEU A 255 -2.78 -23.72 -28.29
CA LEU A 255 -2.67 -22.60 -27.34
C LEU A 255 -1.36 -22.65 -26.54
N GLN A 256 -0.90 -23.84 -26.14
CA GLN A 256 0.36 -23.99 -25.41
C GLN A 256 1.58 -23.68 -26.31
N ALA A 257 1.56 -24.09 -27.58
CA ALA A 257 2.61 -23.77 -28.53
C ALA A 257 2.68 -22.26 -28.83
N GLU A 258 1.53 -21.62 -29.05
CA GLU A 258 1.44 -20.16 -29.23
C GLU A 258 1.96 -19.42 -28.01
N ARG A 259 1.61 -19.88 -26.80
CA ARG A 259 2.10 -19.30 -25.55
C ARG A 259 3.62 -19.43 -25.37
N GLN A 260 4.20 -20.57 -25.73
CA GLN A 260 5.66 -20.77 -25.69
C GLN A 260 6.38 -19.85 -26.68
N GLU A 261 5.82 -19.66 -27.87
CA GLU A 261 6.35 -18.74 -28.89
C GLU A 261 6.29 -17.29 -28.39
N ILE A 262 5.16 -16.85 -27.83
CA ILE A 262 5.01 -15.52 -27.20
C ILE A 262 6.01 -15.34 -26.06
N GLN A 263 6.17 -16.33 -25.17
CA GLN A 263 7.16 -16.28 -24.08
C GLN A 263 8.59 -16.13 -24.61
N GLN A 264 8.94 -16.84 -25.67
CA GLN A 264 10.27 -16.76 -26.28
C GLN A 264 10.51 -15.39 -26.94
N ILE A 265 9.51 -14.82 -27.62
CA ILE A 265 9.57 -13.47 -28.19
C ILE A 265 9.69 -12.43 -27.08
N CYS A 266 8.88 -12.54 -26.02
CA CYS A 266 8.93 -11.63 -24.89
C CYS A 266 10.31 -11.65 -24.21
N ALA A 267 10.88 -12.84 -23.99
CA ALA A 267 12.19 -12.99 -23.37
C ALA A 267 13.36 -12.50 -24.23
N SER A 268 13.28 -12.69 -25.56
CA SER A 268 14.38 -12.37 -26.49
C SER A 268 14.33 -10.96 -27.06
N SER A 269 13.13 -10.45 -27.33
CA SER A 269 12.92 -9.26 -28.17
C SER A 269 12.20 -8.13 -27.44
N CYS A 270 11.42 -8.41 -26.39
CA CYS A 270 10.65 -7.40 -25.66
C CYS A 270 11.23 -7.06 -24.29
N LYS A 271 12.26 -7.78 -23.85
CA LYS A 271 12.96 -7.55 -22.57
C LYS A 271 14.00 -6.43 -22.61
N ALA A 272 14.34 -5.92 -23.79
CA ALA A 272 15.30 -4.82 -23.90
C ALA A 272 14.76 -3.55 -23.24
N PRO A 273 15.59 -2.77 -22.51
CA PRO A 273 15.16 -1.50 -21.94
C PRO A 273 14.60 -0.58 -23.02
N GLY A 274 13.39 -0.05 -22.81
CA GLY A 274 12.72 0.81 -23.79
C GLY A 274 12.11 0.06 -24.98
N ALA A 275 11.93 -1.26 -24.93
CA ALA A 275 11.19 -1.97 -25.98
C ALA A 275 9.69 -2.06 -25.65
N PHE A 276 8.82 -1.69 -26.59
CA PHE A 276 7.37 -1.87 -26.50
C PHE A 276 6.88 -2.79 -27.62
N CYS A 277 6.35 -3.95 -27.26
CA CYS A 277 5.92 -4.97 -28.23
C CYS A 277 4.39 -5.03 -28.34
N ILE A 278 3.89 -5.02 -29.57
CA ILE A 278 2.46 -5.05 -29.91
C ILE A 278 2.15 -6.33 -30.70
N ASP A 279 1.06 -7.01 -30.36
CA ASP A 279 0.48 -8.07 -31.19
C ASP A 279 -0.31 -7.45 -32.35
N ALA A 280 0.06 -7.79 -33.59
CA ALA A 280 -0.57 -7.28 -34.78
C ALA A 280 -2.01 -7.79 -35.00
N ARG A 281 -2.48 -8.81 -34.28
CA ARG A 281 -3.87 -9.29 -34.42
C ARG A 281 -4.83 -8.54 -33.52
N SER A 282 -4.42 -8.26 -32.29
CA SER A 282 -5.26 -7.61 -31.29
C SER A 282 -5.00 -6.12 -31.18
N GLY A 283 -3.81 -5.66 -31.59
CA GLY A 283 -3.31 -4.32 -31.29
C GLY A 283 -2.84 -4.17 -29.85
N GLU A 284 -2.99 -5.19 -28.99
CA GLU A 284 -2.67 -5.16 -27.55
C GLU A 284 -1.16 -5.40 -27.27
N PRO A 285 -0.65 -5.04 -26.07
CA PRO A 285 0.72 -5.34 -25.68
C PRO A 285 0.99 -6.85 -25.62
N LEU A 286 1.97 -7.32 -26.39
CA LEU A 286 2.24 -8.76 -26.59
C LEU A 286 2.61 -9.52 -25.29
N CYS A 287 3.21 -8.84 -24.32
CA CYS A 287 3.72 -9.45 -23.09
C CYS A 287 2.83 -9.18 -21.86
N GLU A 288 1.58 -8.75 -22.09
CA GLU A 288 0.62 -8.49 -21.02
C GLU A 288 0.29 -9.77 -20.22
N GLY A 289 0.52 -9.74 -18.90
CA GLY A 289 0.26 -10.87 -17.98
C GLY A 289 1.41 -11.87 -17.79
N LEU A 290 2.56 -11.70 -18.46
CA LEU A 290 3.75 -12.57 -18.30
C LEU A 290 4.80 -12.03 -17.32
N THR A 291 4.65 -10.80 -16.87
CA THR A 291 5.49 -10.19 -15.82
C THR A 291 4.60 -9.50 -14.77
N PRO A 292 5.02 -9.38 -13.49
CA PRO A 292 4.20 -8.76 -12.44
C PRO A 292 3.95 -7.25 -12.58
N ASP A 293 4.56 -6.56 -13.54
CA ASP A 293 4.55 -5.09 -13.66
C ASP A 293 4.03 -4.61 -15.02
N VAL A 294 2.83 -5.03 -15.43
CA VAL A 294 2.40 -4.89 -16.84
C VAL A 294 1.77 -3.55 -17.22
N TYR A 295 1.66 -2.60 -16.30
CA TYR A 295 1.59 -1.18 -16.68
C TYR A 295 2.98 -0.53 -16.91
N SER A 296 4.08 -1.29 -16.78
CA SER A 296 5.46 -0.78 -16.79
C SER A 296 6.36 -1.31 -17.92
N LEU A 297 5.81 -1.94 -18.97
CA LEU A 297 6.65 -2.48 -20.07
C LEU A 297 7.47 -1.40 -20.79
N VAL A 298 7.06 -0.13 -20.66
CA VAL A 298 7.98 0.99 -20.63
C VAL A 298 7.65 1.71 -19.33
N GLY A 299 8.59 1.85 -18.39
CA GLY A 299 8.41 2.78 -17.29
C GLY A 299 8.14 4.20 -17.83
N SER A 300 8.07 5.19 -16.96
CA SER A 300 8.15 6.56 -17.48
C SER A 300 9.48 6.76 -18.21
N LEU A 301 9.44 7.20 -19.47
CA LEU A 301 10.64 7.48 -20.25
C LEU A 301 11.31 8.75 -19.72
N SER A 302 12.62 8.75 -19.61
CA SER A 302 13.39 9.96 -19.32
C SER A 302 13.82 10.65 -20.63
N PRO A 303 14.06 11.96 -20.62
CA PRO A 303 14.73 12.64 -21.73
C PRO A 303 16.03 11.94 -22.14
N GLY A 304 16.21 11.69 -23.45
CA GLY A 304 17.35 10.95 -24.01
C GLY A 304 17.16 9.43 -24.10
N ASP A 305 16.10 8.87 -23.51
CA ASP A 305 15.80 7.44 -23.65
C ASP A 305 15.38 7.09 -25.09
N LYS A 306 15.69 5.85 -25.50
CA LYS A 306 15.28 5.30 -26.79
C LYS A 306 14.14 4.32 -26.59
N LEU A 307 13.00 4.62 -27.20
CA LEU A 307 11.87 3.71 -27.30
C LEU A 307 11.95 2.95 -28.63
N ILE A 308 11.92 1.62 -28.56
CA ILE A 308 11.87 0.71 -29.70
C ILE A 308 10.50 0.04 -29.70
N VAL A 309 9.62 0.45 -30.62
CA VAL A 309 8.31 -0.16 -30.80
C VAL A 309 8.42 -1.28 -31.82
N ARG A 310 7.99 -2.49 -31.46
CA ARG A 310 8.02 -3.69 -32.29
C ARG A 310 6.62 -4.27 -32.45
N VAL A 311 6.24 -4.62 -33.68
CA VAL A 311 4.95 -5.24 -33.97
C VAL A 311 5.19 -6.67 -34.46
N PHE A 312 4.61 -7.65 -33.78
CA PHE A 312 4.72 -9.07 -34.12
C PHE A 312 3.40 -9.62 -34.62
N GLY A 313 3.41 -10.43 -35.66
CA GLY A 313 2.20 -11.01 -36.22
C GLY A 313 2.47 -11.86 -37.46
N GLU A 314 1.42 -12.14 -38.22
CA GLU A 314 1.52 -12.96 -39.42
C GLU A 314 2.14 -12.16 -40.58
N ALA A 315 3.03 -12.79 -41.36
CA ALA A 315 3.67 -12.15 -42.51
C ALA A 315 2.67 -11.54 -43.52
N ALA A 316 1.47 -12.12 -43.64
CA ALA A 316 0.41 -11.62 -44.50
C ALA A 316 -0.12 -10.23 -44.11
N LEU A 317 0.04 -9.82 -42.84
CA LEU A 317 -0.44 -8.54 -42.32
C LEU A 317 0.53 -7.37 -42.59
N LYS A 318 1.73 -7.66 -43.07
CA LYS A 318 2.82 -6.69 -43.19
C LYS A 318 2.48 -5.47 -44.06
N ASP A 319 1.82 -5.69 -45.20
CA ASP A 319 1.51 -4.62 -46.15
C ASP A 319 0.28 -3.79 -45.74
N ALA A 320 -0.52 -4.30 -44.79
CA ALA A 320 -1.71 -3.64 -44.26
C ALA A 320 -1.43 -2.80 -43.00
N LEU A 321 -0.22 -2.92 -42.44
CA LEU A 321 0.18 -2.33 -41.18
C LEU A 321 0.76 -0.92 -41.38
N LYS A 322 0.31 0.04 -40.55
CA LYS A 322 0.97 1.33 -40.37
C LYS A 322 1.30 1.55 -38.90
N LEU A 323 2.56 1.88 -38.64
CA LEU A 323 3.05 2.24 -37.31
C LEU A 323 3.56 3.68 -37.35
N SER A 324 3.15 4.50 -36.40
CA SER A 324 3.68 5.85 -36.23
C SER A 324 3.91 6.18 -34.77
N VAL A 325 5.00 6.89 -34.50
CA VAL A 325 5.35 7.41 -33.19
C VAL A 325 5.40 8.94 -33.26
N SER A 326 4.70 9.59 -32.35
CA SER A 326 4.59 11.06 -32.26
C SER A 326 4.67 11.52 -30.81
N PHE A 327 4.88 12.82 -30.59
CA PHE A 327 4.99 13.39 -29.24
C PHE A 327 3.81 14.30 -28.93
N ILE A 328 3.27 14.20 -27.71
CA ILE A 328 2.18 15.04 -27.22
C ILE A 328 2.77 16.16 -26.36
N ARG A 329 2.34 17.39 -26.61
CA ARG A 329 2.68 18.57 -25.81
C ARG A 329 1.60 18.86 -24.77
N SER A 330 2.00 19.44 -23.64
CA SER A 330 1.18 19.79 -22.47
C SER A 330 -0.15 20.54 -22.76
N SER A 331 -0.31 21.20 -23.91
CA SER A 331 -1.58 21.86 -24.29
C SER A 331 -2.66 20.93 -24.87
N ASP A 332 -2.31 19.69 -25.23
CA ASP A 332 -3.24 18.76 -25.88
C ASP A 332 -3.72 17.68 -24.89
N ARG A 333 -4.92 17.93 -24.36
CA ARG A 333 -5.89 17.00 -23.74
C ARG A 333 -5.32 15.65 -23.24
N ARG A 334 -5.09 15.55 -21.93
CA ARG A 334 -5.26 14.27 -21.21
C ARG A 334 -6.76 13.92 -21.23
N PHE A 335 -7.09 12.64 -21.39
CA PHE A 335 -8.43 12.03 -21.53
C PHE A 335 -8.93 11.83 -22.97
N ASP A 336 -8.32 10.88 -23.69
CA ASP A 336 -9.04 10.10 -24.68
C ASP A 336 -9.30 8.70 -24.08
N ALA A 337 -10.51 8.18 -24.27
CA ALA A 337 -10.94 6.88 -23.76
C ALA A 337 -10.63 5.77 -24.77
N PRO A 338 -10.16 4.58 -24.34
CA PRO A 338 -10.01 3.45 -25.25
C PRO A 338 -11.38 2.83 -25.58
N GLU A 339 -11.69 2.67 -26.87
CA GLU A 339 -12.82 1.85 -27.34
C GLU A 339 -12.38 0.39 -27.49
N LYS A 340 -13.19 -0.54 -27.00
CA LYS A 340 -12.90 -1.98 -27.04
C LYS A 340 -13.63 -2.66 -28.19
N GLY A 341 -12.88 -3.33 -29.07
CA GLY A 341 -13.38 -4.34 -29.99
C GLY A 341 -12.76 -5.70 -29.70
N ALA A 342 -13.56 -6.76 -29.63
CA ALA A 342 -13.09 -8.14 -29.43
C ALA A 342 -13.37 -9.00 -30.66
N ARG A 343 -12.46 -9.91 -31.04
CA ARG A 343 -12.77 -11.01 -31.97
C ARG A 343 -11.98 -12.30 -31.71
N ALA A 344 -12.64 -13.41 -32.07
CA ALA A 344 -12.34 -14.81 -31.80
C ALA A 344 -11.37 -15.46 -32.83
N PRO A 345 -10.87 -16.69 -32.59
CA PRO A 345 -9.55 -17.15 -33.03
C PRO A 345 -9.55 -17.83 -34.40
N ALA A 346 -8.41 -17.72 -35.08
CA ALA A 346 -7.99 -18.62 -36.16
C ALA A 346 -6.68 -19.32 -35.75
N THR A 347 -6.50 -20.55 -36.23
CA THR A 347 -5.37 -21.47 -36.02
C THR A 347 -4.02 -20.74 -36.00
N PRO A 348 -3.05 -21.05 -35.12
CA PRO A 348 -1.86 -20.22 -34.96
C PRO A 348 -0.84 -20.42 -36.10
N PRO A 349 -0.58 -19.42 -36.95
CA PRO A 349 0.67 -19.26 -37.67
C PRO A 349 1.73 -18.63 -36.78
N ARG A 350 2.99 -18.87 -37.14
CA ARG A 350 4.18 -18.30 -36.50
C ARG A 350 4.14 -16.78 -36.46
N LEU A 351 4.57 -16.22 -35.33
CA LEU A 351 4.67 -14.78 -35.11
C LEU A 351 6.01 -14.27 -35.65
N GLU A 352 5.97 -13.40 -36.66
CA GLU A 352 7.14 -12.75 -37.24
C GLU A 352 7.16 -11.25 -36.90
N LEU A 353 8.35 -10.63 -36.85
CA LEU A 353 8.48 -9.19 -36.69
C LEU A 353 8.03 -8.49 -37.98
N LEU A 354 6.93 -7.75 -37.90
CA LEU A 354 6.32 -7.07 -39.05
C LEU A 354 6.85 -5.65 -39.24
N ALA A 355 7.01 -4.91 -38.13
CA ALA A 355 7.53 -3.55 -38.13
C ALA A 355 8.35 -3.26 -36.86
N GLU A 356 9.37 -2.41 -37.01
CA GLU A 356 10.15 -1.85 -35.92
C GLU A 356 10.31 -0.34 -36.15
N GLN A 357 10.05 0.45 -35.11
CA GLN A 357 10.28 1.88 -35.12
C GLN A 357 11.02 2.29 -33.85
N THR A 358 12.10 3.04 -34.01
CA THR A 358 12.84 3.61 -32.87
C THR A 358 12.58 5.10 -32.80
N ALA A 359 12.24 5.60 -31.61
CA ALA A 359 12.06 7.01 -31.32
C ALA A 359 12.96 7.38 -30.12
N GLU A 360 13.72 8.45 -30.26
CA GLU A 360 14.52 9.01 -29.18
C GLU A 360 13.73 10.14 -28.53
N VAL A 361 13.62 10.12 -27.19
CA VAL A 361 12.86 11.13 -26.44
C VAL A 361 13.65 12.44 -26.44
N PRO A 362 13.13 13.52 -27.06
CA PRO A 362 13.83 14.81 -27.08
C PRO A 362 14.01 15.37 -25.66
N GLU A 363 15.05 16.17 -25.45
CA GLU A 363 15.28 16.91 -24.19
C GLU A 363 14.28 18.07 -23.94
N ASP A 364 13.20 18.13 -24.71
CA ASP A 364 12.18 19.16 -24.61
C ASP A 364 11.21 18.86 -23.45
N THR A 365 11.29 19.67 -22.41
CA THR A 365 10.46 19.57 -21.19
C THR A 365 8.98 19.89 -21.41
N SER A 366 8.60 20.38 -22.60
CA SER A 366 7.19 20.61 -22.96
C SER A 366 6.44 19.35 -23.41
N LEU A 367 7.16 18.25 -23.66
CA LEU A 367 6.60 16.97 -24.08
C LEU A 367 6.14 16.16 -22.87
N THR A 368 4.87 15.78 -22.81
CA THR A 368 4.33 15.06 -21.63
C THR A 368 4.26 13.56 -21.83
N SER A 369 4.16 13.12 -23.09
CA SER A 369 4.03 11.71 -23.43
C SER A 369 4.38 11.45 -24.89
N LEU A 370 4.81 10.23 -25.17
CA LEU A 370 5.00 9.71 -26.52
C LEU A 370 3.75 8.92 -26.91
N LYS A 371 3.15 9.26 -28.05
CA LYS A 371 1.99 8.57 -28.63
C LYS A 371 2.44 7.58 -29.70
N ILE A 372 2.16 6.31 -29.47
CA ILE A 372 2.31 5.24 -30.45
C ILE A 372 0.93 5.05 -31.09
N ARG A 373 0.82 5.17 -32.41
CA ARG A 373 -0.40 4.87 -33.15
C ARG A 373 -0.17 3.69 -34.08
N TYR A 374 -1.06 2.73 -33.96
CA TYR A 374 -1.06 1.47 -34.68
C TYR A 374 -2.33 1.40 -35.53
N GLU A 375 -2.19 1.27 -36.84
CA GLU A 375 -3.30 1.06 -37.75
C GLU A 375 -3.12 -0.24 -38.55
N LEU A 376 -4.13 -1.09 -38.58
CA LEU A 376 -4.20 -2.25 -39.45
C LEU A 376 -5.40 -2.12 -40.38
N ALA A 377 -5.17 -2.11 -41.70
CA ALA A 377 -6.25 -2.08 -42.67
C ALA A 377 -6.97 -3.44 -42.74
N GLY A 378 -8.28 -3.46 -42.51
CA GLY A 378 -9.12 -4.62 -42.71
C GLY A 378 -9.86 -4.61 -44.06
N ASP A 379 -10.53 -5.71 -44.38
CA ASP A 379 -11.44 -5.82 -45.55
C ASP A 379 -12.68 -4.89 -45.49
N GLY A 380 -12.81 -4.09 -44.42
CA GLY A 380 -13.82 -3.06 -44.21
C GLY A 380 -13.50 -2.21 -42.97
N PRO A 381 -14.25 -1.12 -42.73
CA PRO A 381 -14.02 -0.23 -41.57
C PRO A 381 -14.24 -0.92 -40.21
N GLU A 382 -15.04 -2.00 -40.16
CA GLU A 382 -15.27 -2.79 -38.94
C GLU A 382 -14.15 -3.80 -38.62
N SER A 383 -13.25 -4.07 -39.56
CA SER A 383 -12.08 -4.94 -39.37
C SER A 383 -10.77 -4.16 -39.32
N ALA A 384 -10.82 -2.83 -39.44
CA ALA A 384 -9.67 -1.97 -39.24
C ALA A 384 -9.43 -1.76 -37.75
N ILE A 385 -8.17 -1.90 -37.32
CA ILE A 385 -7.74 -1.61 -35.95
C ILE A 385 -7.03 -0.26 -35.98
N ASP A 386 -7.40 0.68 -35.12
CA ASP A 386 -6.72 1.97 -34.91
C ASP A 386 -6.54 2.19 -33.41
N GLU A 387 -5.38 1.78 -32.89
CA GLU A 387 -5.07 1.84 -31.47
C GLU A 387 -4.03 2.91 -31.18
N SER A 388 -4.12 3.52 -30.00
CA SER A 388 -3.13 4.51 -29.57
C SER A 388 -2.71 4.38 -28.11
N TYR A 389 -1.40 4.32 -27.90
CA TYR A 389 -0.77 4.19 -26.59
C TYR A 389 -0.03 5.47 -26.23
N ALA A 390 -0.24 5.98 -25.02
CA ALA A 390 0.48 7.12 -24.48
C ALA A 390 1.48 6.64 -23.41
N VAL A 391 2.77 6.74 -23.71
CA VAL A 391 3.85 6.45 -22.75
C VAL A 391 4.24 7.77 -22.07
N PRO A 392 4.11 7.89 -20.73
CA PRO A 392 4.46 9.12 -20.04
C PRO A 392 5.97 9.36 -20.09
N ILE A 393 6.37 10.62 -20.27
CA ILE A 393 7.77 11.06 -20.13
C ILE A 393 7.91 11.65 -18.72
N ASP A 394 8.72 11.02 -17.87
CA ASP A 394 9.06 11.57 -16.55
C ASP A 394 10.28 12.47 -16.68
N HIS A 395 10.04 13.77 -16.54
CA HIS A 395 11.09 14.79 -16.47
C HIS A 395 11.75 14.87 -15.09
N GLY A 396 11.50 13.88 -14.23
CA GLY A 396 11.85 13.88 -12.83
C GLY A 396 11.11 14.96 -12.08
N GLN A 397 9.87 15.31 -12.44
CA GLN A 397 9.11 16.39 -11.78
C GLN A 397 7.93 15.87 -10.97
N TYR A 398 7.66 16.49 -9.83
CA TYR A 398 6.47 16.26 -9.02
C TYR A 398 5.70 17.55 -8.78
N TYR A 399 4.39 17.42 -8.57
CA TYR A 399 3.47 18.55 -8.38
C TYR A 399 2.82 18.56 -7.00
N LEU A 400 2.87 17.42 -6.30
CA LEU A 400 2.27 17.20 -5.00
C LEU A 400 3.25 16.46 -4.12
N GLU A 401 3.34 16.86 -2.87
CA GLU A 401 4.25 16.24 -1.90
C GLU A 401 3.67 16.30 -0.50
N PHE A 402 3.78 15.19 0.23
CA PHE A 402 3.39 15.12 1.64
C PHE A 402 4.62 15.25 2.53
N GLY A 403 4.49 16.00 3.61
CA GLY A 403 5.58 16.25 4.53
C GLY A 403 5.16 16.44 5.98
N ALA A 404 6.16 16.39 6.86
CA ALA A 404 6.03 16.79 8.25
C ALA A 404 6.46 18.25 8.38
N LEU A 405 5.52 19.12 8.77
CA LEU A 405 5.75 20.54 9.06
C LEU A 405 6.08 20.71 10.54
N PHE A 406 7.08 21.54 10.84
CA PHE A 406 7.39 22.03 12.17
C PHE A 406 7.13 23.55 12.20
N PRO A 407 5.90 23.98 12.51
CA PRO A 407 5.51 25.38 12.48
C PRO A 407 5.77 26.04 13.83
N LEU A 408 6.50 27.14 13.83
CA LEU A 408 6.54 28.13 14.89
C LEU A 408 5.39 29.12 14.67
N VAL A 409 4.33 29.00 15.48
CA VAL A 409 3.17 29.90 15.44
C VAL A 409 3.33 31.01 16.47
N ILE A 410 3.36 32.26 16.01
CA ILE A 410 3.45 33.45 16.87
C ILE A 410 2.11 33.60 17.61
N ASP A 411 2.18 33.76 18.92
CA ASP A 411 1.01 33.77 19.82
C ASP A 411 0.09 32.56 19.58
N GLY A 412 0.70 31.41 19.26
CA GLY A 412 -0.01 30.19 18.89
C GLY A 412 -0.73 29.51 20.06
N SER A 413 -0.27 29.73 21.28
CA SER A 413 -0.94 29.28 22.50
C SER A 413 -1.60 30.46 23.19
N ARG A 414 -2.91 30.35 23.48
CA ARG A 414 -3.64 31.32 24.29
C ARG A 414 -4.55 30.58 25.25
N ARG A 415 -4.37 30.81 26.55
CA ARG A 415 -5.11 30.15 27.62
C ARG A 415 -5.66 31.16 28.62
N VAL A 416 -6.86 30.89 29.11
CA VAL A 416 -7.46 31.67 30.20
C VAL A 416 -7.15 30.98 31.52
N VAL A 417 -6.30 31.59 32.34
CA VAL A 417 -5.86 31.03 33.61
C VAL A 417 -6.52 31.76 34.77
N GLN A 418 -7.07 30.99 35.70
CA GLN A 418 -7.63 31.50 36.96
C GLN A 418 -6.59 31.33 38.07
N THR A 419 -6.06 32.43 38.60
CA THR A 419 -5.06 32.40 39.67
C THR A 419 -5.68 32.86 40.98
N THR A 420 -5.56 32.07 42.05
CA THR A 420 -6.06 32.46 43.38
C THR A 420 -5.32 33.68 43.90
N VAL A 421 -6.07 34.69 44.37
CA VAL A 421 -5.48 35.90 44.95
C VAL A 421 -5.08 35.63 46.41
N PRO A 422 -3.80 35.78 46.79
CA PRO A 422 -3.36 35.55 48.17
C PRO A 422 -4.06 36.50 49.15
N GLY A 423 -4.60 35.95 50.24
CA GLY A 423 -5.24 36.73 51.32
C GLY A 423 -6.70 37.15 51.05
N ALA A 424 -7.25 36.87 49.87
CA ALA A 424 -8.59 37.31 49.47
C ALA A 424 -9.68 36.22 49.63
N GLY A 425 -9.56 35.36 50.64
CA GLY A 425 -10.65 34.43 51.01
C GLY A 425 -11.09 33.43 49.93
N GLY A 426 -10.26 33.13 48.93
CA GLY A 426 -10.59 32.20 47.84
C GLY A 426 -11.03 32.86 46.52
N GLU A 427 -10.98 34.19 46.44
CA GLU A 427 -11.14 34.93 45.19
C GLU A 427 -10.08 34.53 44.15
N ARG A 428 -10.45 34.56 42.87
CA ARG A 428 -9.59 34.20 41.75
C ARG A 428 -9.49 35.34 40.75
N ARG A 429 -8.28 35.65 40.30
CA ARG A 429 -8.03 36.61 39.24
C ARG A 429 -7.99 35.90 37.89
N LEU A 430 -8.68 36.46 36.91
CA LEU A 430 -8.58 36.03 35.51
C LEU A 430 -7.34 36.64 34.86
N SER A 431 -6.56 35.82 34.18
CA SER A 431 -5.42 36.23 33.37
C SER A 431 -5.45 35.53 32.01
N VAL A 432 -4.97 36.22 30.98
CA VAL A 432 -4.78 35.63 29.66
C VAL A 432 -3.29 35.40 29.49
N GLN A 433 -2.91 34.15 29.22
CA GLN A 433 -1.52 33.80 28.92
C GLN A 433 -1.40 33.49 27.44
N GLU A 434 -0.53 34.23 26.76
CA GLU A 434 -0.19 34.05 25.35
C GLU A 434 1.27 33.64 25.23
N ASP A 435 1.54 32.62 24.41
CA ASP A 435 2.88 32.10 24.17
C ASP A 435 3.00 31.57 22.74
N TRP A 436 4.25 31.39 22.29
CA TRP A 436 4.54 30.76 21.02
C TRP A 436 4.20 29.27 21.09
N SER A 437 3.95 28.65 19.95
CA SER A 437 3.70 27.20 19.92
C SER A 437 4.38 26.54 18.74
N VAL A 438 5.04 25.40 19.02
CA VAL A 438 5.60 24.51 18.01
C VAL A 438 4.90 23.17 18.14
N ASN A 439 4.03 22.85 17.18
CA ASN A 439 3.31 21.57 17.15
C ASN A 439 3.47 20.96 15.76
N PRO A 440 4.09 19.77 15.65
CA PRO A 440 4.35 19.18 14.35
C PRO A 440 3.03 18.88 13.65
N SER A 441 3.02 18.93 12.32
CA SER A 441 1.79 18.84 11.52
C SER A 441 2.03 18.07 10.23
N ILE A 442 0.99 17.49 9.65
CA ILE A 442 1.06 16.89 8.32
C ILE A 442 0.64 17.94 7.30
N VAL A 443 1.43 18.09 6.24
CA VAL A 443 1.17 19.03 5.16
C VAL A 443 1.15 18.36 3.79
N LEU A 444 0.35 18.94 2.91
CA LEU A 444 0.38 18.76 1.48
C LEU A 444 0.95 20.03 0.85
N ASN A 445 2.09 19.88 0.16
CA ASN A 445 2.71 20.91 -0.66
C ASN A 445 2.27 20.71 -2.12
N VAL A 446 1.90 21.80 -2.78
CA VAL A 446 1.52 21.82 -4.20
C VAL A 446 2.46 22.76 -4.93
N PHE A 447 3.15 22.24 -5.96
CA PHE A 447 4.07 22.98 -6.80
C PHE A 447 3.45 23.16 -8.19
N PRO A 448 2.71 24.26 -8.44
CA PRO A 448 1.97 24.43 -9.69
C PRO A 448 2.87 24.51 -10.92
N GLY A 449 4.12 24.95 -10.76
CA GLY A 449 5.12 24.96 -11.82
C GLY A 449 5.77 23.60 -12.12
N GLY A 450 5.47 22.57 -11.32
CA GLY A 450 6.21 21.32 -11.31
C GLY A 450 7.59 21.48 -10.69
N ARG A 451 8.05 20.47 -9.96
CA ARG A 451 9.29 20.54 -9.20
C ARG A 451 10.19 19.34 -9.42
N ARG A 452 11.46 19.57 -9.73
CA ARG A 452 12.43 18.51 -10.01
C ARG A 452 12.82 17.69 -8.76
N ARG A 453 12.80 16.36 -8.86
CA ARG A 453 13.18 15.35 -7.86
C ARG A 453 14.69 15.22 -7.75
N GLY A 454 15.18 14.96 -6.54
CA GLY A 454 16.54 14.42 -6.32
C GLY A 454 17.71 15.36 -6.66
N VAL A 455 17.48 16.66 -6.86
CA VAL A 455 18.55 17.63 -7.15
C VAL A 455 18.66 18.68 -6.05
N ILE A 456 19.89 19.11 -5.77
CA ILE A 456 20.21 20.27 -4.92
C ILE A 456 19.81 21.60 -5.63
N SER A 457 19.21 21.53 -6.81
CA SER A 457 19.37 22.57 -7.82
C SER A 457 18.11 23.26 -8.30
N SER A 458 17.42 23.93 -7.38
CA SER A 458 16.62 25.09 -7.78
C SER A 458 17.46 26.11 -8.59
N PHE A 459 18.80 26.03 -8.56
CA PHE A 459 19.75 26.94 -9.19
C PHE A 459 20.51 26.41 -10.43
N GLN A 460 20.26 25.19 -10.91
CA GLN A 460 21.00 24.67 -12.10
C GLN A 460 20.49 25.24 -13.42
N ASP A 461 19.19 25.55 -13.52
CA ASP A 461 18.62 26.25 -14.67
C ASP A 461 18.36 27.72 -14.27
N MET A 462 19.20 28.65 -14.71
CA MET A 462 19.05 30.10 -14.44
C MET A 462 17.92 30.77 -15.26
N ARG A 463 16.95 30.00 -15.76
CA ARG A 463 15.77 30.55 -16.44
C ARG A 463 14.74 30.93 -15.39
N LEU A 464 14.60 32.23 -15.12
CA LEU A 464 13.77 32.80 -14.05
C LEU A 464 12.38 32.15 -13.87
N ALA A 465 11.68 31.85 -14.97
CA ALA A 465 10.36 31.22 -14.93
C ALA A 465 10.39 29.75 -14.46
N ALA A 466 11.39 28.98 -14.88
CA ALA A 466 11.59 27.60 -14.43
C ALA A 466 12.07 27.56 -12.97
N THR A 467 13.00 28.44 -12.61
CA THR A 467 13.51 28.61 -11.24
C THR A 467 12.40 28.93 -10.24
N LEU A 468 11.45 29.81 -10.60
CA LEU A 468 10.34 30.17 -9.73
C LEU A 468 9.30 29.04 -9.61
N GLY A 469 9.04 28.31 -10.70
CA GLY A 469 8.16 27.14 -10.67
C GLY A 469 8.72 25.98 -9.84
N ASP A 470 10.05 25.78 -9.89
CA ASP A 470 10.78 24.78 -9.11
C ASP A 470 11.00 25.19 -7.65
N LEU A 471 10.84 26.46 -7.29
CA LEU A 471 11.11 26.95 -5.93
C LEU A 471 9.83 27.16 -5.12
N LEU A 472 8.79 27.68 -5.77
CA LEU A 472 7.59 28.17 -5.09
C LEU A 472 6.44 27.16 -5.14
N GLY A 473 5.89 26.89 -3.97
CA GLY A 473 4.68 26.09 -3.81
C GLY A 473 3.68 26.75 -2.88
N VAL A 474 2.52 26.11 -2.75
CA VAL A 474 1.52 26.42 -1.74
C VAL A 474 1.35 25.23 -0.80
N GLN A 475 1.06 25.49 0.46
CA GLN A 475 0.94 24.49 1.51
C GLN A 475 -0.44 24.53 2.14
N ALA A 476 -0.99 23.35 2.38
CA ALA A 476 -2.11 23.15 3.29
C ALA A 476 -1.77 22.05 4.29
N GLY A 477 -2.05 22.25 5.57
CA GLY A 477 -1.73 21.28 6.61
C GLY A 477 -2.71 21.26 7.77
N VAL A 478 -2.64 20.18 8.52
CA VAL A 478 -3.43 19.93 9.73
C VAL A 478 -2.55 19.38 10.84
N ASP A 479 -2.98 19.56 12.08
CA ASP A 479 -2.24 19.10 13.25
C ASP A 479 -2.03 17.56 13.24
N LEU A 480 -0.94 17.09 13.84
CA LEU A 480 -0.67 15.65 14.02
C LEU A 480 -1.47 15.03 15.17
N ASP A 481 -2.10 15.86 16.01
CA ASP A 481 -2.99 15.37 17.05
C ASP A 481 -4.27 14.79 16.43
N LEU A 482 -4.28 13.47 16.25
CA LEU A 482 -5.40 12.72 15.66
C LEU A 482 -6.68 12.76 16.52
N GLY A 483 -6.60 13.24 17.78
CA GLY A 483 -7.77 13.44 18.63
C GLY A 483 -8.59 14.65 18.20
N GLU A 484 -7.93 15.75 17.85
CA GLU A 484 -8.54 17.02 17.43
C GLU A 484 -7.81 17.57 16.17
N PRO A 485 -7.83 16.86 15.02
CA PRO A 485 -6.95 17.15 13.88
C PRO A 485 -7.23 18.51 13.23
N PHE A 486 -8.39 19.10 13.49
CA PHE A 486 -8.79 20.40 12.95
C PHE A 486 -8.54 21.56 13.92
N ASP A 487 -7.95 21.33 15.09
CA ASP A 487 -7.63 22.40 16.03
C ASP A 487 -6.63 23.41 15.45
N ARG A 488 -5.82 22.95 14.49
CA ARG A 488 -4.87 23.79 13.76
C ARG A 488 -4.91 23.47 12.28
N ILE A 489 -5.16 24.50 11.48
CA ILE A 489 -5.10 24.41 10.02
C ILE A 489 -4.04 25.39 9.53
N PHE A 490 -3.11 24.92 8.72
CA PHE A 490 -2.02 25.71 8.17
C PHE A 490 -2.26 25.96 6.69
N LEU A 491 -2.18 27.22 6.26
CA LEU A 491 -2.23 27.63 4.85
C LEU A 491 -1.09 28.60 4.59
N GLY A 492 -0.25 28.32 3.60
CA GLY A 492 0.94 29.15 3.39
C GLY A 492 1.62 28.98 2.04
N GLY A 493 2.67 29.75 1.85
CA GLY A 493 3.61 29.57 0.76
C GLY A 493 4.76 28.66 1.19
N VAL A 494 5.27 27.91 0.22
CA VAL A 494 6.44 27.03 0.34
C VAL A 494 7.56 27.59 -0.52
N ILE A 495 8.75 27.65 0.04
CA ILE A 495 9.99 27.86 -0.70
C ILE A 495 10.83 26.62 -0.44
N GLU A 496 11.06 25.82 -1.47
CA GLU A 496 11.80 24.58 -1.30
C GLU A 496 13.14 24.59 -2.05
N PRO A 497 14.20 25.12 -1.41
CA PRO A 497 15.49 25.28 -2.05
C PRO A 497 16.19 23.95 -2.35
N VAL A 498 15.93 22.92 -1.53
CA VAL A 498 16.53 21.58 -1.59
C VAL A 498 15.41 20.55 -1.61
N ALA A 499 15.45 19.59 -2.54
CA ALA A 499 14.44 18.53 -2.62
C ALA A 499 14.32 17.77 -1.27
N GLY A 500 13.12 17.86 -0.70
CA GLY A 500 12.67 17.34 0.59
C GLY A 500 12.90 18.22 1.83
N LEU A 501 13.40 19.46 1.67
CA LEU A 501 13.55 20.43 2.75
C LEU A 501 13.02 21.80 2.32
N SER A 502 11.87 22.20 2.87
CA SER A 502 11.22 23.48 2.56
C SER A 502 11.14 24.43 3.74
N PHE A 503 11.15 25.72 3.43
CA PHE A 503 10.80 26.81 4.34
C PHE A 503 9.40 27.30 3.99
N ASN A 504 8.59 27.50 5.01
CA ASN A 504 7.17 27.78 4.85
C ASN A 504 6.79 28.99 5.69
N ALA A 505 5.88 29.80 5.17
CA ALA A 505 5.30 30.92 5.91
C ALA A 505 3.84 31.11 5.50
N GLY A 506 2.99 31.45 6.45
CA GLY A 506 1.58 31.60 6.17
C GLY A 506 0.73 31.91 7.38
N LEU A 507 -0.54 31.52 7.30
CA LEU A 507 -1.54 31.65 8.34
C LEU A 507 -1.86 30.28 8.93
N ALA A 508 -1.82 30.21 10.25
CA ALA A 508 -2.32 29.11 11.05
C ALA A 508 -3.66 29.53 11.67
N PHE A 509 -4.72 28.78 11.43
CA PHE A 509 -6.01 28.93 12.09
C PHE A 509 -5.98 28.04 13.32
N VAL A 510 -5.72 28.63 14.48
CA VAL A 510 -5.55 27.90 15.74
C VAL A 510 -6.75 28.13 16.63
N GLN A 511 -7.29 27.05 17.21
CA GLN A 511 -8.34 27.14 18.20
C GLN A 511 -7.77 27.64 19.54
N GLN A 512 -8.24 28.81 19.97
CA GLN A 512 -7.72 29.52 21.15
C GLN A 512 -8.81 29.81 22.16
N GLU A 513 -8.44 29.91 23.44
CA GLU A 513 -9.37 30.24 24.52
C GLU A 513 -9.58 31.75 24.64
N TYR A 514 -10.82 32.18 24.71
CA TYR A 514 -11.24 33.56 24.92
C TYR A 514 -12.11 33.69 26.16
N LEU A 515 -11.99 34.84 26.83
CA LEU A 515 -12.89 35.20 27.91
C LEU A 515 -14.34 35.30 27.38
N PRO A 516 -15.33 34.73 28.07
CA PRO A 516 -16.73 34.89 27.70
C PRO A 516 -17.18 36.34 27.87
N ALA A 517 -18.29 36.70 27.21
CA ALA A 517 -18.86 38.04 27.33
C ALA A 517 -19.12 38.41 28.81
N GLY A 518 -18.85 39.66 29.16
CA GLY A 518 -18.98 40.15 30.54
C GLY A 518 -17.74 39.92 31.42
N HIS A 519 -16.72 39.21 30.95
CA HIS A 519 -15.47 38.98 31.68
C HIS A 519 -14.31 39.71 31.00
N ALA A 520 -13.41 40.26 31.82
CA ALA A 520 -12.23 40.97 31.36
C ALA A 520 -10.97 40.44 32.04
N GLU A 521 -9.83 40.62 31.39
CA GLU A 521 -8.55 40.30 32.00
C GLU A 521 -8.32 41.16 33.25
N GLY A 522 -7.80 40.53 34.31
CA GLY A 522 -7.61 41.18 35.61
C GLY A 522 -8.86 41.22 36.49
N MET A 523 -10.03 40.80 35.99
CA MET A 523 -11.24 40.68 36.80
C MET A 523 -11.05 39.67 37.94
N ILE A 524 -11.58 40.02 39.12
CA ILE A 524 -11.59 39.16 40.30
C ILE A 524 -12.95 38.48 40.36
N LEU A 525 -12.93 37.16 40.39
CA LEU A 525 -14.09 36.30 40.57
C LEU A 525 -14.28 35.99 42.05
N PRO A 526 -15.52 36.05 42.56
CA PRO A 526 -15.84 35.64 43.91
C PRO A 526 -15.57 34.14 44.13
N ALA A 527 -15.35 33.77 45.39
CA ALA A 527 -15.04 32.40 45.77
C ALA A 527 -16.14 31.43 45.31
N GLY A 528 -15.76 30.41 44.54
CA GLY A 528 -16.67 29.37 44.02
C GLY A 528 -17.21 29.64 42.62
N GLU A 529 -17.03 30.85 42.08
CA GLU A 529 -17.37 31.14 40.68
C GLU A 529 -16.29 30.60 39.74
N SER A 530 -16.71 29.91 38.69
CA SER A 530 -15.82 29.39 37.64
C SER A 530 -16.26 29.93 36.28
N VAL A 531 -15.26 30.21 35.44
CA VAL A 531 -15.48 30.78 34.11
C VAL A 531 -14.97 29.76 33.12
N SER A 532 -15.88 29.24 32.31
CA SER A 532 -15.54 28.35 31.20
C SER A 532 -15.09 29.20 30.00
N PRO A 533 -13.84 29.04 29.52
CA PRO A 533 -13.37 29.78 28.36
C PRO A 533 -14.14 29.38 27.09
N VAL A 534 -14.30 30.34 26.17
CA VAL A 534 -14.89 30.10 24.85
C VAL A 534 -13.78 29.82 23.86
N ARG A 535 -13.80 28.65 23.21
CA ARG A 535 -12.84 28.32 22.15
C ARG A 535 -13.28 28.94 20.82
N ARG A 536 -12.37 29.61 20.12
CA ARG A 536 -12.60 30.19 18.78
C ARG A 536 -11.33 30.08 17.93
N TYR A 537 -11.49 29.93 16.63
CA TYR A 537 -10.37 30.02 15.70
C TYR A 537 -9.83 31.45 15.62
N ALA A 538 -8.52 31.57 15.73
CA ALA A 538 -7.77 32.80 15.55
C ALA A 538 -6.74 32.60 14.42
N PRO A 539 -6.72 33.48 13.40
CA PRO A 539 -5.64 33.47 12.42
C PRO A 539 -4.36 34.00 13.06
N ARG A 540 -3.28 33.22 12.99
CA ARG A 540 -1.95 33.54 13.51
C ARG A 540 -0.91 33.36 12.42
N PHE A 541 0.14 34.17 12.43
CA PHE A 541 1.25 33.95 11.50
C PHE A 541 2.10 32.77 11.96
N TYR A 542 2.55 31.96 11.01
CA TYR A 542 3.53 30.91 11.27
C TYR A 542 4.71 30.97 10.31
N PHE A 543 5.85 30.52 10.80
CA PHE A 543 7.03 30.17 10.03
C PHE A 543 7.37 28.73 10.33
N GLY A 544 7.77 27.94 9.35
CA GLY A 544 8.08 26.54 9.63
C GLY A 544 8.99 25.91 8.61
N VAL A 545 9.49 24.74 8.97
CA VAL A 545 10.28 23.89 8.08
C VAL A 545 9.46 22.64 7.78
N THR A 546 9.42 22.23 6.52
CA THR A 546 8.83 20.94 6.14
C THR A 546 9.92 19.99 5.70
N LEU A 547 9.83 18.77 6.19
CA LEU A 547 10.66 17.65 5.77
C LEU A 547 9.80 16.62 5.05
N THR A 548 10.32 16.09 3.96
CA THR A 548 9.63 15.07 3.16
C THR A 548 10.55 13.86 2.96
N LEU A 549 10.05 12.79 2.37
CA LEU A 549 10.84 11.58 2.15
C LEU A 549 11.99 11.79 1.14
N ASP A 550 11.88 12.79 0.27
CA ASP A 550 12.89 13.10 -0.74
C ASP A 550 14.21 13.59 -0.12
N ILE A 551 14.18 14.08 1.12
CA ILE A 551 15.40 14.51 1.83
C ILE A 551 16.39 13.35 2.00
N VAL A 552 15.88 12.12 2.12
CA VAL A 552 16.72 10.91 2.25
C VAL A 552 17.46 10.66 0.95
N ASN A 553 16.76 10.73 -0.18
CA ASN A 553 17.35 10.56 -1.50
C ASN A 553 18.38 11.67 -1.76
N THR A 554 18.02 12.92 -1.49
CA THR A 554 18.91 14.08 -1.64
C THR A 554 20.17 13.95 -0.77
N ALA A 555 20.06 13.52 0.49
CA ALA A 555 21.19 13.30 1.37
C ALA A 555 22.11 12.17 0.88
N THR A 556 21.54 11.07 0.38
CA THR A 556 22.33 9.96 -0.19
C THR A 556 23.06 10.36 -1.46
N THR A 557 22.44 11.17 -2.32
CA THR A 557 23.07 11.70 -3.55
C THR A 557 24.16 12.71 -3.21
N ALA A 558 23.94 13.59 -2.24
CA ALA A 558 24.94 14.56 -1.79
C ALA A 558 26.18 13.88 -1.19
N THR A 559 26.00 12.88 -0.32
CA THR A 559 27.11 12.14 0.29
C THR A 559 27.93 11.34 -0.72
N THR A 560 27.29 10.71 -1.72
CA THR A 560 28.01 10.02 -2.81
C THR A 560 28.74 10.99 -3.75
N SER A 561 28.18 12.17 -3.99
CA SER A 561 28.82 13.24 -4.76
C SER A 561 30.04 13.82 -4.05
N PHE A 562 29.96 14.02 -2.73
CA PHE A 562 31.10 14.48 -1.92
C PHE A 562 32.20 13.42 -1.79
N ALA A 563 31.84 12.14 -1.61
CA ALA A 563 32.81 11.06 -1.55
C ALA A 563 33.56 10.86 -2.89
N SER A 564 32.88 11.06 -4.02
CA SER A 564 33.50 11.00 -5.36
C SER A 564 34.33 12.25 -5.70
N ALA A 565 34.01 13.41 -5.12
CA ALA A 565 34.84 14.61 -5.24
C ALA A 565 36.11 14.58 -4.36
N LEU A 566 36.05 13.92 -3.19
CA LEU A 566 37.20 13.74 -2.29
C LEU A 566 38.19 12.64 -2.73
N THR A 567 37.79 11.82 -3.70
CA THR A 567 38.62 10.72 -4.26
C THR A 567 39.23 11.08 -5.63
N ARG A 568 39.03 12.31 -6.11
CA ARG A 568 39.78 12.93 -7.20
C ARG A 568 40.76 13.95 -6.63
#